data_AF-A0A641MBE8-F1
#
_entry.id   AF-A0A641MBE8-F1
#
_cell.length_a   1.000
_cell.length_b   1.000
_cell.length_c   1.000
_cell.angle_alpha   90.00
_cell.angle_beta   90.00
_cell.angle_gamma   90.00
#
_symmetry.space_group_name_H-M   'P 1'
#
loop_
_entity.id
_entity.type
_entity.pdbx_description
1 polymer ?
#
loop_
_entity_poly.entity_id
_entity_poly.type
_entity_poly.pdbx_seq_one_letter_code
_entity_poly.pdbx_strand_id
1 'polypeptide(L)'
;GKSKYTLKKMLALAMDGITSFSTKPISLILGAGFFFLFISIVMTVYILLSYWEHATVPGWTSMMLSLWFIGSIVLLAIGVIGQYIGKIYIEVKNRPLYNIETLLCDKKSKLQDTSSK
;
A
#
# COMPACT_ATOMS: atom_id res chain seq x y z
N GLY A 1 30.09 14.20 22.42
CA GLY A 1 28.68 13.93 22.76
C GLY A 1 28.18 12.77 21.91
N LYS A 2 27.52 11.77 22.50
CA LYS A 2 26.95 10.65 21.74
C LYS A 2 25.51 11.00 21.38
N SER A 3 25.19 10.94 20.08
CA SER A 3 23.83 11.16 19.57
C SER A 3 22.84 10.30 20.37
N LYS A 4 21.91 10.97 21.06
CA LYS A 4 20.78 10.34 21.77
C LYS A 4 19.72 9.81 20.79
N TYR A 5 19.91 10.07 19.49
CA TYR A 5 19.11 9.57 18.39
C TYR A 5 19.84 8.40 17.74
N THR A 6 19.43 7.19 18.10
CA THR A 6 19.88 5.96 17.44
C THR A 6 19.38 5.93 16.00
N LEU A 7 20.18 5.36 15.07
CA LEU A 7 19.76 5.15 13.68
C LEU A 7 18.39 4.44 13.59
N LYS A 8 18.10 3.55 14.54
CA LYS A 8 16.77 2.92 14.69
C LYS A 8 15.63 3.93 14.87
N LYS A 9 15.81 5.01 15.62
CA LYS A 9 14.79 6.05 15.80
C LYS A 9 14.61 6.92 14.55
N MET A 10 15.68 7.19 13.80
CA MET A 10 15.56 7.87 12.50
C MET A 10 14.85 6.98 11.47
N LEU A 11 15.16 5.69 11.43
CA LEU A 11 14.51 4.74 10.53
C LEU A 11 13.03 4.52 10.88
N ALA A 12 12.71 4.44 12.18
CA ALA A 12 11.33 4.37 12.65
C ALA A 12 10.54 5.62 12.27
N LEU A 13 11.11 6.82 12.44
CA LEU A 13 10.46 8.07 12.05
C LEU A 13 10.24 8.17 10.52
N ALA A 14 11.19 7.66 9.73
CA ALA A 14 11.05 7.61 8.27
C ALA A 14 9.99 6.60 7.81
N MET A 15 9.95 5.42 8.46
CA MET A 15 8.91 4.41 8.26
C MET A 15 7.53 4.98 8.62
N ASP A 16 7.42 5.62 9.79
CA ASP A 16 6.20 6.29 10.27
C ASP A 16 5.79 7.43 9.32
N GLY A 17 6.73 8.15 8.71
CA GLY A 17 6.46 9.14 7.68
C GLY A 17 5.93 8.54 6.37
N ILE A 18 6.50 7.41 5.92
CA ILE A 18 6.07 6.70 4.69
C ILE A 18 4.70 6.07 4.87
N THR A 19 4.39 5.55 6.07
CA THR A 19 3.08 4.96 6.40
C THR A 19 2.01 6.01 6.74
N SER A 20 2.36 7.14 7.35
CA SER A 20 1.39 8.16 7.80
C SER A 20 0.88 9.08 6.68
N PHE A 21 1.68 9.32 5.63
CA PHE A 21 1.36 10.28 4.58
C PHE A 21 0.98 9.66 3.24
N SER A 22 0.77 8.35 3.13
CA SER A 22 0.54 7.77 1.80
C SER A 22 -0.19 6.43 1.75
N THR A 23 -0.89 6.21 0.64
CA THR A 23 -1.40 4.90 0.16
C THR A 23 -0.33 4.06 -0.55
N LYS A 24 0.92 4.55 -0.58
CA LYS A 24 2.10 3.88 -1.14
C LYS A 24 2.43 2.51 -0.49
N PRO A 25 2.44 2.32 0.85
CA PRO A 25 2.73 1.00 1.45
C PRO A 25 1.73 -0.07 1.03
N ILE A 26 0.46 0.31 0.87
CA ILE A 26 -0.59 -0.59 0.37
C ILE A 26 -0.34 -0.97 -1.10
N SER A 27 0.07 -0.01 -1.94
CA SER A 27 0.39 -0.27 -3.34
C SER A 27 1.63 -1.17 -3.50
N LEU A 28 2.54 -1.18 -2.53
CA LEU A 28 3.71 -2.06 -2.49
C LEU A 28 3.29 -3.53 -2.30
N ILE A 29 2.27 -3.80 -1.49
CA ILE A 29 1.71 -5.15 -1.31
C ILE A 29 1.09 -5.66 -2.62
N LEU A 30 0.42 -4.78 -3.37
CA LEU A 30 -0.06 -5.11 -4.73
C LEU A 30 1.09 -5.55 -5.64
N GLY A 31 2.17 -4.77 -5.66
CA GLY A 31 3.37 -5.07 -6.43
C GLY A 31 4.04 -6.38 -5.99
N ALA A 32 4.07 -6.66 -4.70
CA ALA A 32 4.54 -7.94 -4.16
C ALA A 32 3.67 -9.11 -4.64
N GLY A 33 2.34 -8.95 -4.69
CA GLY A 33 1.44 -9.96 -5.24
C GLY A 33 1.73 -10.29 -6.71
N PHE A 34 1.99 -9.28 -7.54
CA PHE A 34 2.40 -9.50 -8.94
C PHE A 34 3.78 -10.17 -9.05
N PHE A 35 4.72 -9.82 -8.19
CA PHE A 35 6.03 -10.47 -8.14
C PHE A 35 5.93 -11.95 -7.77
N PHE A 36 5.10 -12.29 -6.79
CA PHE A 36 4.83 -13.69 -6.42
C PHE A 36 4.10 -14.46 -7.52
N LEU A 37 3.17 -13.81 -8.24
CA LEU A 37 2.52 -14.41 -9.40
C LEU A 37 3.56 -14.77 -10.49
N PHE A 38 4.51 -13.87 -10.76
CA PHE A 38 5.58 -14.14 -11.70
C PHE A 38 6.45 -15.34 -11.26
N ILE A 39 6.82 -15.41 -9.98
CA ILE A 39 7.54 -16.56 -9.42
C ILE A 39 6.73 -17.85 -9.52
N SER A 40 5.42 -17.82 -9.30
CA SER A 40 4.55 -18.98 -9.45
C SER A 40 4.57 -19.52 -10.87
N ILE A 41 4.64 -18.65 -11.89
CA ILE A 41 4.76 -19.07 -13.30
C ILE A 41 6.12 -19.76 -13.52
N VAL A 42 7.21 -19.17 -13.03
CA VAL A 42 8.56 -19.76 -13.15
C VAL A 42 8.62 -21.13 -12.45
N MET A 43 8.07 -21.24 -11.25
CA MET A 43 7.99 -22.51 -10.52
C MET A 43 7.13 -23.55 -11.24
N THR A 44 6.05 -23.12 -11.89
CA THR A 44 5.22 -24.03 -12.70
C THR A 44 6.04 -24.65 -13.83
N VAL A 45 6.86 -23.85 -14.53
CA VAL A 45 7.75 -24.34 -15.59
C VAL A 45 8.79 -25.32 -15.04
N TYR A 46 9.44 -24.99 -13.92
CA TYR A 46 10.41 -25.87 -13.26
C TYR A 46 9.79 -27.23 -12.87
N ILE A 47 8.60 -27.19 -12.28
CA ILE A 47 7.86 -28.39 -11.87
C ILE A 47 7.48 -29.25 -13.09
N LEU A 48 7.14 -28.63 -14.22
CA LEU A 48 6.80 -29.34 -15.46
C LEU A 48 8.03 -30.05 -16.06
N LEU A 49 9.20 -29.43 -16.00
CA LEU A 49 10.47 -30.05 -16.39
C LEU A 49 10.84 -31.21 -15.47
N SER A 50 10.71 -31.01 -14.15
CA SER A 50 10.99 -32.04 -13.14
C SER A 50 10.06 -33.26 -13.23
N TYR A 51 8.80 -33.04 -13.62
CA TYR A 51 7.86 -34.13 -13.90
C TYR A 51 8.32 -35.01 -15.06
N TRP A 52 8.97 -34.42 -16.07
CA TRP A 52 9.51 -35.15 -17.22
C TRP A 52 10.76 -35.97 -16.88
N GLU A 53 11.55 -35.55 -15.89
CA GLU A 53 12.75 -36.25 -15.43
C GLU A 53 12.45 -37.42 -14.49
N HIS A 54 11.17 -37.70 -14.17
CA HIS A 54 10.72 -38.77 -13.25
C HIS A 54 11.39 -38.74 -11.85
N ALA A 55 12.01 -37.62 -11.47
CA ALA A 55 12.78 -37.48 -10.23
C ALA A 55 11.93 -37.04 -9.01
N THR A 56 10.63 -36.84 -9.17
CA THR A 56 9.75 -36.29 -8.13
C THR A 56 8.89 -37.34 -7.43
N VAL A 57 8.81 -37.20 -6.11
CA VAL A 57 7.86 -37.95 -5.27
C VAL A 57 6.43 -37.69 -5.75
N PRO A 58 5.62 -38.73 -6.00
CA PRO A 58 4.25 -38.57 -6.49
C PRO A 58 3.43 -37.71 -5.52
N GLY A 59 2.71 -36.73 -6.09
CA GLY A 59 1.85 -35.79 -5.35
C GLY A 59 2.53 -34.51 -4.85
N TRP A 60 3.86 -34.47 -4.72
CA TRP A 60 4.58 -33.27 -4.26
C TRP A 60 4.46 -32.11 -5.27
N THR A 61 4.63 -32.44 -6.54
CA THR A 61 4.49 -31.55 -7.71
C THR A 61 3.15 -30.80 -7.71
N SER A 62 2.03 -31.51 -7.60
CA SER A 62 0.68 -30.91 -7.58
C SER A 62 0.39 -30.13 -6.30
N MET A 63 0.95 -30.56 -5.17
CA MET A 63 0.76 -29.87 -3.89
C MET A 63 1.50 -28.53 -3.87
N MET A 64 2.76 -28.50 -4.31
CA MET A 64 3.51 -27.25 -4.39
C MET A 64 2.89 -26.29 -5.40
N LEU A 65 2.51 -26.79 -6.58
CA LEU A 65 1.88 -25.97 -7.61
C LEU A 65 0.60 -25.28 -7.10
N SER A 66 -0.27 -26.03 -6.43
CA SER A 66 -1.52 -25.47 -5.88
C SER A 66 -1.26 -24.45 -4.77
N LEU A 67 -0.27 -24.67 -3.89
CA LEU A 67 0.12 -23.72 -2.83
C LEU A 67 0.61 -22.39 -3.41
N TRP A 68 1.53 -22.43 -4.38
CA TRP A 68 2.07 -21.22 -5.01
C TRP A 68 1.01 -20.45 -5.78
N PHE A 69 0.13 -21.16 -6.49
CA PHE A 69 -0.97 -20.56 -7.25
C PHE A 69 -1.99 -19.87 -6.32
N ILE A 70 -2.47 -20.58 -5.30
CA ILE A 70 -3.42 -20.04 -4.31
C ILE A 70 -2.79 -18.90 -3.51
N GLY A 71 -1.53 -19.06 -3.08
CA GLY A 71 -0.81 -18.02 -2.34
C GLY A 71 -0.68 -16.71 -3.12
N SER A 72 -0.39 -16.82 -4.43
CA SER A 72 -0.30 -15.64 -5.31
C SER A 72 -1.64 -14.92 -5.46
N ILE A 73 -2.73 -15.69 -5.63
CA ILE A 73 -4.11 -15.13 -5.71
C ILE A 73 -4.50 -14.44 -4.40
N VAL A 74 -4.21 -15.06 -3.25
CA VAL A 74 -4.52 -14.49 -1.93
C VAL A 74 -3.76 -13.17 -1.70
N LEU A 75 -2.47 -13.11 -2.05
CA LEU A 75 -1.69 -11.87 -1.95
C LEU A 75 -2.28 -10.75 -2.82
N LEU A 76 -2.68 -11.06 -4.05
CA LEU A 76 -3.30 -10.09 -4.95
C LEU A 76 -4.64 -9.60 -4.38
N ALA A 77 -5.48 -10.51 -3.87
CA ALA A 77 -6.76 -10.15 -3.27
C ALA A 77 -6.57 -9.21 -2.06
N ILE A 78 -5.64 -9.53 -1.16
CA ILE A 78 -5.31 -8.69 0.00
C ILE A 78 -4.80 -7.32 -0.45
N GLY A 79 -3.96 -7.29 -1.48
CA GLY A 79 -3.50 -6.04 -2.07
C GLY A 79 -4.67 -5.17 -2.55
N VAL A 80 -5.59 -5.74 -3.32
CA VAL A 80 -6.73 -5.00 -3.90
C VAL A 80 -7.60 -4.45 -2.78
N ILE A 81 -7.94 -5.30 -1.79
CA ILE A 81 -8.68 -4.88 -0.59
C ILE A 81 -7.96 -3.74 0.12
N GLY A 82 -6.63 -3.84 0.28
CA GLY A 82 -5.81 -2.78 0.83
C GLY A 82 -5.96 -1.46 0.09
N GLN A 83 -5.94 -1.46 -1.25
CA GLN A 83 -6.13 -0.25 -2.06
C GLN A 83 -7.51 0.37 -1.84
N TYR A 84 -8.57 -0.44 -1.75
CA TYR A 84 -9.91 0.04 -1.42
C TYR A 84 -9.96 0.67 -0.02
N ILE A 85 -9.39 0.01 0.99
CA ILE A 85 -9.30 0.54 2.35
C ILE A 85 -8.51 1.85 2.37
N GLY A 86 -7.42 1.95 1.61
CA GLY A 86 -6.62 3.16 1.47
C GLY A 86 -7.42 4.34 0.90
N LYS A 87 -8.29 4.10 -0.09
CA LYS A 87 -9.20 5.12 -0.62
C LYS A 87 -10.24 5.53 0.41
N ILE A 88 -10.86 4.57 1.11
CA ILE A 88 -11.82 4.85 2.19
C ILE A 88 -11.15 5.69 3.28
N TYR A 89 -9.91 5.37 3.66
CA TYR A 89 -9.17 6.14 4.66
C TYR A 89 -8.97 7.59 4.25
N ILE A 90 -8.67 7.86 2.97
CA ILE A 90 -8.55 9.23 2.44
C ILE A 90 -9.90 9.94 2.47
N GLU A 91 -10.97 9.27 2.03
CA GLU A 91 -12.33 9.82 1.98
C GLU A 91 -12.84 10.20 3.39
N VAL A 92 -12.69 9.29 4.35
CA VAL A 92 -13.09 9.50 5.76
C VAL A 92 -12.29 10.63 6.40
N LYS A 93 -11.03 10.85 5.99
CA LYS A 93 -10.19 11.93 6.54
C LYS A 93 -10.61 13.33 6.06
N ASN A 94 -11.45 13.44 5.02
CA ASN A 94 -12.09 14.69 4.58
C ASN A 94 -11.13 15.90 4.55
N ARG A 95 -9.86 15.68 4.12
CA ARG A 95 -8.86 16.76 4.07
C ARG A 95 -9.21 17.68 2.90
N PRO A 96 -9.56 18.95 3.14
CA PRO A 96 -9.86 19.88 2.06
C PRO A 96 -8.66 19.94 1.12
N LEU A 97 -8.91 19.73 -0.18
CA LEU A 97 -7.91 19.74 -1.26
C LEU A 97 -7.27 21.11 -1.47
N TYR A 98 -7.69 22.13 -0.72
CA TYR A 98 -7.25 23.50 -0.85
C TYR A 98 -6.86 24.04 0.53
N ASN A 99 -5.69 24.67 0.58
CA ASN A 99 -5.28 25.52 1.70
C ASN A 99 -5.65 26.95 1.29
N ILE A 100 -6.60 27.58 1.99
CA ILE A 100 -6.98 28.97 1.69
C ILE A 100 -5.82 29.86 2.16
N GLU A 101 -4.94 30.27 1.25
CA GLU A 101 -3.78 31.10 1.61
C GLU A 101 -4.16 32.56 1.87
N THR A 102 -5.19 33.08 1.19
CA THR A 102 -5.70 34.43 1.45
C THR A 102 -7.17 34.56 1.06
N LEU A 103 -7.98 35.11 1.98
CA LEU A 103 -9.34 35.56 1.68
C LEU A 103 -9.25 37.02 1.21
N LEU A 104 -9.42 37.28 -0.09
CA LEU A 104 -9.40 38.63 -0.67
C LEU A 104 -10.66 39.47 -0.40
N CYS A 105 -11.49 39.10 0.57
CA CYS A 105 -12.59 39.93 1.00
C CYS A 105 -12.82 39.71 2.49
N ASP A 106 -12.21 40.55 3.32
CA ASP A 106 -12.65 40.74 4.69
C ASP A 106 -14.05 41.39 4.68
N LYS A 107 -15.08 40.54 4.65
CA LYS A 107 -16.48 40.94 4.73
C LYS A 107 -16.87 41.27 6.19
N LYS A 108 -15.95 41.80 7.00
CA LYS A 108 -16.24 42.36 8.33
C LYS A 108 -16.43 43.87 8.32
N SER A 109 -16.00 44.58 7.27
CA SER A 109 -16.18 46.04 7.18
C SER A 109 -17.58 46.49 6.74
N LYS A 110 -18.37 45.63 6.10
CA LYS A 110 -19.68 46.02 5.52
C LYS A 110 -20.91 45.84 6.42
N LEU A 111 -20.72 45.35 7.65
CA LEU A 111 -21.82 45.15 8.61
C LEU A 111 -21.86 46.21 9.73
N GLN A 112 -20.86 47.10 9.82
CA GLN A 112 -20.89 48.24 10.76
C GLN A 112 -21.55 49.49 10.15
N ASP A 113 -21.53 49.67 8.83
CA ASP A 113 -22.14 50.85 8.17
C ASP A 113 -23.67 50.76 7.99
N THR A 114 -24.28 49.58 8.11
CA THR A 114 -25.74 49.41 8.02
C THR A 114 -26.48 49.46 9.35
N SER A 115 -25.77 49.57 10.48
CA SER A 115 -26.38 49.76 11.81
C SER A 115 -26.25 51.20 12.34
N SER A 116 -25.69 52.12 11.54
CA SER A 116 -25.60 53.56 11.83
C SER A 116 -26.42 54.42 10.86
N LYS A 117 -27.46 53.85 10.26
CA LYS A 117 -28.52 54.60 9.57
C LYS A 117 -29.88 54.18 10.10
#